data_AF-A0A2J6W4X0-F1
#
_entry.id   AF-A0A2J6W4X0-F1
#
_cell.length_a   1.000
_cell.length_b   1.000
_cell.length_c   1.000
_cell.angle_alpha   90.00
_cell.angle_beta   90.00
_cell.angle_gamma   90.00
#
_symmetry.space_group_name_H-M   'P 1'
#
loop_
_entity.id
_entity.type
_entity.pdbx_description
1 polymer ?
#
loop_
_entity_poly.entity_id
_entity_poly.type
_entity_poly.pdbx_seq_one_letter_code
_entity_poly.pdbx_strand_id
1 'polypeptide(L)'
;MKPKDLIKVKLDNTKVSVDGRNYDSTHILLIGASKIAGELAGTQIKIDAYFENQPQVEPTMEEATKIYANGSEFVVDVLGERVQKVIESEEGYEIIGDVITIKFESEENSDEVTVKIPRVGSLKTSKLNIDLEGDLSSNIMLSPFVIGEISLKGPTKVKIQVSGDAIKVLKDDTKSGSEEKKLINESTARNQ
;
A
#
# COMPACT_ATOMS: atom_id res chain seq x y z
N MET A 1 -22.83 10.14 11.58
CA MET A 1 -22.52 10.74 10.26
C MET A 1 -22.79 9.68 9.20
N LYS A 2 -23.40 10.04 8.06
CA LYS A 2 -23.47 9.10 6.92
C LYS A 2 -22.02 8.82 6.46
N PRO A 3 -21.69 7.59 6.02
CA PRO A 3 -20.41 7.35 5.38
C PRO A 3 -20.31 8.32 4.19
N LYS A 4 -19.20 9.05 4.12
CA LYS A 4 -18.92 9.92 2.97
C LYS A 4 -18.66 8.98 1.79
N ASP A 5 -19.39 9.14 0.69
CA ASP A 5 -19.16 8.31 -0.49
C ASP A 5 -17.75 8.60 -1.02
N LEU A 6 -16.89 7.58 -0.99
CA LEU A 6 -15.52 7.68 -1.50
C LEU A 6 -15.54 7.68 -3.02
N ILE A 7 -14.70 8.52 -3.62
CA ILE A 7 -14.57 8.63 -5.07
C ILE A 7 -13.52 7.61 -5.53
N LYS A 8 -13.96 6.70 -6.39
CA LYS A 8 -13.15 5.58 -6.88
C LYS A 8 -12.42 5.96 -8.17
N VAL A 9 -11.11 5.80 -8.14
CA VAL A 9 -10.21 5.83 -9.31
C VAL A 9 -9.81 4.39 -9.61
N LYS A 10 -10.06 3.94 -10.83
CA LYS A 10 -9.69 2.59 -11.28
C LYS A 10 -8.49 2.65 -12.18
N LEU A 11 -7.51 1.82 -11.91
CA LEU A 11 -6.37 1.54 -12.76
C LEU A 11 -6.49 0.09 -13.25
N ASP A 12 -6.60 -0.10 -14.56
CA ASP A 12 -6.60 -1.41 -15.21
C ASP A 12 -5.60 -1.35 -16.38
N ASN A 13 -4.39 -1.86 -16.13
CA ASN A 13 -3.24 -1.66 -17.01
C ASN A 13 -3.10 -0.18 -17.42
N THR A 14 -2.94 0.14 -18.70
CA THR A 14 -2.72 1.51 -19.17
C THR A 14 -3.96 2.41 -19.13
N LYS A 15 -5.09 1.90 -18.62
CA LYS A 15 -6.35 2.66 -18.55
C LYS A 15 -6.63 3.10 -17.13
N VAL A 16 -6.79 4.40 -16.96
CA VAL A 16 -7.21 5.02 -15.71
C VAL A 16 -8.63 5.54 -15.88
N SER A 17 -9.53 5.23 -14.95
CA SER A 17 -10.88 5.77 -14.89
C SER A 17 -11.07 6.61 -13.63
N VAL A 18 -11.39 7.89 -13.79
CA VAL A 18 -11.68 8.84 -12.70
C VAL A 18 -13.08 9.39 -12.91
N ASP A 19 -14.01 9.04 -12.01
CA ASP A 19 -15.40 9.52 -12.07
C ASP A 19 -16.06 9.36 -13.47
N GLY A 20 -15.84 8.19 -14.08
CA GLY A 20 -16.37 7.83 -15.40
C GLY A 20 -15.60 8.42 -16.60
N ARG A 21 -14.58 9.27 -16.39
CA ARG A 21 -13.66 9.73 -17.44
C ARG A 21 -12.47 8.78 -17.54
N ASN A 22 -12.08 8.44 -18.76
CA ASN A 22 -10.96 7.53 -19.01
C ASN A 22 -9.75 8.29 -19.55
N TYR A 23 -8.58 7.90 -19.08
CA TYR A 23 -7.28 8.42 -19.46
C TYR A 23 -6.38 7.25 -19.83
N ASP A 24 -5.67 7.35 -20.95
CA ASP A 24 -4.63 6.39 -21.31
C ASP A 24 -3.30 6.91 -20.77
N SER A 25 -2.64 6.11 -19.94
CA SER A 25 -1.35 6.46 -19.35
C SER A 25 -0.57 5.23 -18.97
N THR A 26 0.73 5.26 -19.25
CA THR A 26 1.70 4.22 -18.86
C THR A 26 2.42 4.58 -17.58
N HIS A 27 2.23 5.78 -17.03
CA HIS A 27 2.87 6.25 -15.81
C HIS A 27 1.87 7.07 -14.98
N ILE A 28 1.56 6.63 -13.77
CA ILE A 28 0.51 7.19 -12.94
C ILE A 28 1.07 7.56 -11.56
N LEU A 29 0.72 8.76 -11.11
CA LEU A 29 0.99 9.24 -9.76
C LEU A 29 -0.33 9.41 -9.00
N LEU A 30 -0.51 8.69 -7.90
CA LEU A 30 -1.65 8.83 -6.99
C LEU A 30 -1.18 9.54 -5.72
N ILE A 31 -1.85 10.60 -5.30
CA ILE A 31 -1.43 11.40 -4.13
C ILE A 31 -2.62 11.73 -3.24
N GLY A 32 -2.58 11.29 -1.98
CA GLY A 32 -3.65 11.54 -1.01
C GLY A 32 -4.87 10.65 -1.21
N ALA A 33 -4.65 9.41 -1.67
CA ALA A 33 -5.70 8.40 -1.63
C ALA A 33 -5.92 7.99 -0.16
N SER A 34 -7.18 7.79 0.24
CA SER A 34 -7.55 7.29 1.58
C SER A 34 -7.52 5.77 1.67
N LYS A 35 -7.60 5.09 0.52
CA LYS A 35 -7.45 3.63 0.39
C LYS A 35 -6.88 3.29 -0.98
N ILE A 36 -6.01 2.29 -1.02
CA ILE A 36 -5.54 1.65 -2.25
C ILE A 36 -5.72 0.14 -2.08
N ALA A 37 -6.52 -0.46 -2.95
CA ALA A 37 -6.76 -1.89 -2.97
C ALA A 37 -6.57 -2.43 -4.38
N GLY A 38 -5.98 -3.61 -4.54
CA GLY A 38 -5.72 -4.13 -5.87
C GLY A 38 -4.91 -5.41 -5.92
N GLU A 39 -4.60 -5.79 -7.15
CA GLU A 39 -3.93 -7.02 -7.52
C GLU A 39 -2.87 -6.74 -8.59
N LEU A 40 -1.74 -7.42 -8.46
CA LEU A 40 -0.72 -7.56 -9.49
C LEU A 40 -0.42 -9.04 -9.73
N ALA A 41 -0.44 -9.46 -11.00
CA ALA A 41 -0.07 -10.81 -11.43
C ALA A 41 0.65 -10.74 -12.78
N GLY A 42 1.97 -11.00 -12.78
CA GLY A 42 2.85 -10.69 -13.91
C GLY A 42 2.72 -9.24 -14.36
N THR A 43 2.41 -9.03 -15.64
CA THR A 43 2.20 -7.70 -16.24
C THR A 43 0.77 -7.15 -16.08
N GLN A 44 -0.14 -7.90 -15.46
CA GLN A 44 -1.52 -7.45 -15.24
C GLN A 44 -1.62 -6.69 -13.91
N ILE A 45 -2.16 -5.47 -13.97
CA ILE A 45 -2.41 -4.62 -12.80
C ILE A 45 -3.87 -4.20 -12.74
N LYS A 46 -4.47 -4.36 -11.56
CA LYS A 46 -5.79 -3.83 -11.26
C LYS A 46 -5.76 -3.17 -9.90
N ILE A 47 -5.78 -1.85 -9.85
CA ILE A 47 -5.74 -1.08 -8.62
C ILE A 47 -6.94 -0.14 -8.55
N ASP A 48 -7.62 -0.16 -7.43
CA ASP A 48 -8.64 0.79 -7.05
C ASP A 48 -8.06 1.73 -5.98
N ALA A 49 -8.00 3.02 -6.30
CA ALA A 49 -7.69 4.06 -5.32
C ALA A 49 -8.95 4.84 -4.96
N TYR A 50 -9.10 5.19 -3.69
CA TYR A 50 -10.26 5.88 -3.16
C TYR A 50 -9.86 7.22 -2.59
N PHE A 51 -10.64 8.26 -2.86
CA PHE A 51 -10.40 9.62 -2.41
C PHE A 51 -11.60 10.16 -1.63
N GLU A 52 -11.35 10.92 -0.57
CA GLU A 52 -12.43 11.52 0.25
C GLU A 52 -13.11 12.72 -0.39
N ASN A 53 -12.44 13.36 -1.35
CA ASN A 53 -12.92 14.51 -2.12
C ASN A 53 -12.54 14.30 -3.59
N GLN A 54 -13.16 15.06 -4.50
CA GLN A 54 -12.89 14.93 -5.93
C GLN A 54 -11.39 15.15 -6.20
N PRO A 55 -10.66 14.14 -6.71
CA PRO A 55 -9.27 14.32 -7.07
C PRO A 55 -9.16 15.16 -8.34
N GLN A 56 -8.08 15.91 -8.45
CA GLN A 56 -7.68 16.60 -9.67
C GLN A 56 -6.83 15.66 -10.52
N VAL A 57 -6.96 15.78 -11.84
CA VAL A 57 -6.18 15.00 -12.81
C VAL A 57 -5.40 15.98 -13.67
N GLU A 58 -4.08 15.85 -13.69
CA GLU A 58 -3.19 16.69 -14.50
C GLU A 58 -2.10 15.85 -15.16
N PRO A 59 -1.77 16.11 -16.44
CA PRO A 59 -0.56 15.57 -17.04
C PRO A 59 0.66 16.27 -16.44
N THR A 60 1.71 15.50 -16.19
CA THR A 60 3.01 16.04 -15.75
C THR A 60 3.94 16.24 -16.95
N MET A 61 5.03 16.98 -16.74
CA MET A 61 6.08 17.15 -17.75
C MET A 61 6.82 15.83 -18.07
N GLU A 62 6.72 14.82 -17.20
CA GLU A 62 7.36 13.52 -17.34
C GLU A 62 6.42 12.46 -17.95
N GLU A 63 5.37 12.89 -18.66
CA GLU A 63 4.36 12.02 -19.27
C GLU A 63 3.52 11.19 -18.28
N ALA A 64 3.70 11.41 -16.97
CA ALA A 64 2.85 10.80 -15.96
C ALA A 64 1.47 11.48 -15.90
N THR A 65 0.41 10.69 -15.69
CA THR A 65 -0.90 11.18 -15.26
C THR A 65 -0.94 11.27 -13.74
N LYS A 66 -0.95 12.49 -13.22
CA LYS A 66 -1.04 12.74 -11.79
C LYS A 66 -2.49 12.94 -11.35
N ILE A 67 -2.87 12.20 -10.32
CA ILE A 67 -4.22 12.18 -9.74
C ILE A 67 -4.08 12.43 -8.25
N TYR A 68 -4.59 13.56 -7.77
CA TYR A 68 -4.29 14.02 -6.43
C TYR A 68 -5.46 14.68 -5.72
N ALA A 69 -5.53 14.48 -4.40
CA ALA A 69 -6.36 15.28 -3.53
C ALA A 69 -5.71 16.65 -3.25
N ASN A 70 -6.53 17.69 -3.14
CA ASN A 70 -6.04 19.04 -2.88
C ASN A 70 -5.41 19.13 -1.49
N GLY A 71 -4.21 19.72 -1.40
CA GLY A 71 -3.43 19.84 -0.17
C GLY A 71 -2.66 18.58 0.23
N SER A 72 -2.70 17.51 -0.58
CA SER A 72 -1.92 16.29 -0.33
C SER A 72 -0.49 16.41 -0.87
N GLU A 73 0.43 15.73 -0.19
CA GLU A 73 1.85 15.70 -0.54
C GLU A 73 2.23 14.29 -0.99
N PHE A 74 3.09 14.18 -2.00
CA PHE A 74 3.69 12.91 -2.36
C PHE A 74 4.69 12.49 -1.28
N VAL A 75 4.53 11.29 -0.75
CA VAL A 75 5.39 10.74 0.29
C VAL A 75 6.00 9.42 -0.18
N VAL A 76 7.30 9.27 0.05
CA VAL A 76 8.05 8.04 -0.17
C VAL A 76 9.14 7.91 0.88
N ASP A 77 9.36 6.69 1.36
CA ASP A 77 10.53 6.34 2.17
C ASP A 77 11.52 5.54 1.32
N VAL A 78 12.66 6.15 1.07
CA VAL A 78 13.74 5.55 0.28
C VAL A 78 14.63 4.78 1.25
N LEU A 79 14.78 3.47 1.03
CA LEU A 79 15.58 2.55 1.85
C LEU A 79 15.03 2.18 3.24
N GLY A 80 13.83 2.62 3.60
CA GLY A 80 13.22 2.24 4.88
C GLY A 80 13.82 3.01 6.07
N GLU A 81 14.22 4.26 5.86
CA GLU A 81 14.79 5.11 6.91
C GLU A 81 13.75 5.43 7.99
N ARG A 82 12.48 5.54 7.60
CA ARG A 82 11.34 5.85 8.48
C ARG A 82 10.65 4.60 9.03
N VAL A 83 11.16 3.42 8.70
CA VAL A 83 10.78 2.18 9.36
C VAL A 83 11.46 2.12 10.72
N GLN A 84 10.68 1.92 11.77
CA GLN A 84 11.15 1.84 13.15
C GLN A 84 11.46 0.39 13.54
N LYS A 85 10.60 -0.54 13.14
CA LYS A 85 10.69 -1.95 13.54
C LYS A 85 10.14 -2.87 12.45
N VAL A 86 10.76 -4.04 12.31
CA VAL A 86 10.24 -5.18 11.56
C VAL A 86 10.16 -6.38 12.50
N ILE A 87 9.06 -7.11 12.45
CA ILE A 87 8.82 -8.33 13.21
C ILE A 87 8.51 -9.44 12.21
N GLU A 88 9.26 -10.53 12.27
CA GLU A 88 9.02 -11.73 11.47
C GLU A 88 8.19 -12.75 12.25
N SER A 89 7.32 -13.46 11.55
CA SER A 89 6.44 -14.50 12.06
C SER A 89 6.26 -15.60 11.00
N GLU A 90 5.65 -16.72 11.38
CA GLU A 90 5.32 -17.79 10.44
C GLU A 90 4.39 -17.34 9.30
N GLU A 91 3.55 -16.31 9.55
CA GLU A 91 2.61 -15.78 8.56
C GLU A 91 3.24 -14.72 7.62
N GLY A 92 4.49 -14.31 7.87
CA GLY A 92 5.18 -13.24 7.15
C GLY A 92 5.70 -12.14 8.08
N TYR A 93 5.54 -10.89 7.68
CA TYR A 93 6.20 -9.74 8.31
C TYR A 93 5.22 -8.69 8.81
N GLU A 94 5.61 -8.01 9.87
CA GLU A 94 4.92 -6.85 10.42
C GLU A 94 5.91 -5.68 10.47
N ILE A 95 5.56 -4.57 9.83
CA ILE A 95 6.43 -3.40 9.66
C ILE A 95 5.77 -2.22 10.35
N ILE A 96 6.53 -1.56 11.22
CA ILE A 96 6.09 -0.39 11.98
C ILE A 96 6.98 0.78 11.62
N GLY A 97 6.39 1.93 11.30
CA GLY A 97 7.13 3.13 10.92
C GLY A 97 6.25 4.34 10.71
N ASP A 98 6.88 5.49 10.43
CA ASP A 98 6.18 6.75 10.14
C ASP A 98 5.87 6.92 8.65
N VAL A 99 6.61 6.22 7.80
CA VAL A 99 6.30 5.99 6.40
C VAL A 99 6.74 4.57 6.06
N ILE A 100 5.86 3.82 5.39
CA ILE A 100 6.19 2.48 4.89
C ILE A 100 5.93 2.48 3.39
N THR A 101 6.99 2.25 2.61
CA THR A 101 6.93 2.14 1.15
C THR A 101 7.16 0.70 0.73
N ILE A 102 6.18 0.08 0.09
CA ILE A 102 6.32 -1.22 -0.56
C ILE A 102 6.53 -0.98 -2.05
N LYS A 103 7.58 -1.58 -2.61
CA LYS A 103 7.84 -1.52 -4.06
C LYS A 103 7.54 -2.86 -4.69
N PHE A 104 7.10 -2.84 -5.93
CA PHE A 104 6.84 -4.03 -6.71
C PHE A 104 7.33 -3.83 -8.14
N GLU A 105 7.81 -4.90 -8.74
CA GLU A 105 8.24 -4.91 -10.13
C GLU A 105 7.89 -6.24 -10.79
N SER A 106 7.51 -6.19 -12.07
CA SER A 106 7.37 -7.34 -12.94
C SER A 106 8.04 -7.02 -14.26
N GLU A 107 8.99 -7.87 -14.65
CA GLU A 107 9.65 -7.79 -15.94
C GLU A 107 8.67 -8.06 -17.10
N GLU A 108 9.08 -7.65 -18.30
CA GLU A 108 8.33 -7.93 -19.52
C GLU A 108 8.22 -9.45 -19.74
N ASN A 109 7.00 -9.96 -19.93
CA ASN A 109 6.71 -11.39 -20.10
C ASN A 109 7.04 -12.30 -18.90
N SER A 110 7.22 -11.73 -17.70
CA SER A 110 7.31 -12.49 -16.45
C SER A 110 5.93 -12.75 -15.86
N ASP A 111 5.73 -13.97 -15.34
CA ASP A 111 4.60 -14.32 -14.47
C ASP A 111 4.92 -14.05 -12.99
N GLU A 112 6.18 -13.78 -12.66
CA GLU A 112 6.63 -13.43 -11.31
C GLU A 112 6.62 -11.92 -11.08
N VAL A 113 6.15 -11.54 -9.90
CA VAL A 113 6.26 -10.20 -9.31
C VAL A 113 7.32 -10.25 -8.21
N THR A 114 8.26 -9.31 -8.24
CA THR A 114 9.20 -9.06 -7.15
C THR A 114 8.66 -7.96 -6.25
N VAL A 115 8.47 -8.26 -4.97
CA VAL A 115 8.00 -7.32 -3.93
C VAL A 115 9.18 -6.96 -3.04
N LYS A 116 9.58 -5.69 -3.05
CA LYS A 116 10.68 -5.17 -2.23
C LYS A 116 10.12 -4.56 -0.96
N ILE A 117 10.53 -5.14 0.16
CA ILE A 117 10.05 -4.83 1.48
C ILE A 117 11.18 -4.14 2.27
N PRO A 118 10.95 -2.93 2.80
CA PRO A 118 11.93 -2.22 3.61
C PRO A 118 12.49 -3.06 4.75
N ARG A 119 13.82 -3.10 4.88
CA ARG A 119 14.55 -3.83 5.93
C ARG A 119 14.31 -5.36 5.99
N VAL A 120 13.62 -5.93 5.01
CA VAL A 120 13.44 -7.38 4.84
C VAL A 120 14.19 -7.86 3.60
N GLY A 121 14.02 -7.18 2.46
CA GLY A 121 14.60 -7.57 1.18
C GLY A 121 13.54 -7.79 0.11
N SER A 122 13.86 -8.64 -0.87
CA SER A 122 12.97 -8.94 -1.99
C SER A 122 12.31 -10.30 -1.81
N LEU A 123 11.00 -10.35 -1.99
CA LEU A 123 10.23 -11.58 -2.09
C LEU A 123 9.71 -11.74 -3.51
N LYS A 124 9.60 -12.99 -3.98
CA LYS A 124 8.97 -13.31 -5.27
C LYS A 124 7.59 -13.91 -5.03
N THR A 125 6.67 -13.63 -5.95
CA THR A 125 5.28 -14.10 -5.88
C THR A 125 4.67 -14.14 -7.28
N SER A 126 3.79 -15.10 -7.57
CA SER A 126 2.93 -15.01 -8.77
C SER A 126 1.79 -14.00 -8.61
N LYS A 127 1.48 -13.59 -7.38
CA LYS A 127 0.35 -12.70 -7.10
C LYS A 127 0.56 -11.82 -5.87
N LEU A 128 0.59 -10.51 -6.09
CA LEU A 128 0.55 -9.49 -5.05
C LEU A 128 -0.87 -8.95 -4.88
N ASN A 129 -1.40 -8.99 -3.65
CA ASN A 129 -2.64 -8.33 -3.27
C ASN A 129 -2.33 -7.17 -2.34
N ILE A 130 -2.97 -6.03 -2.56
CA ILE A 130 -2.76 -4.81 -1.79
C ILE A 130 -4.11 -4.37 -1.23
N ASP A 131 -4.18 -4.04 0.04
CA ASP A 131 -5.36 -3.45 0.68
C ASP A 131 -4.88 -2.58 1.86
N LEU A 132 -4.59 -1.32 1.53
CA LEU A 132 -4.04 -0.34 2.44
C LEU A 132 -5.02 0.82 2.62
N GLU A 133 -5.12 1.35 3.85
CA GLU A 133 -5.98 2.49 4.19
C GLU A 133 -5.21 3.54 5.00
N GLY A 134 -5.46 4.82 4.76
CA GLY A 134 -4.75 5.94 5.40
C GLY A 134 -4.29 6.97 4.37
N ASP A 135 -3.30 7.79 4.71
CA ASP A 135 -2.73 8.78 3.79
C ASP A 135 -1.71 8.11 2.84
N LEU A 136 -2.16 7.79 1.62
CA LEU A 136 -1.42 6.99 0.65
C LEU A 136 -0.94 7.81 -0.54
N SER A 137 0.27 7.49 -0.99
CA SER A 137 0.85 7.94 -2.25
C SER A 137 1.30 6.74 -3.06
N SER A 138 1.24 6.82 -4.39
CA SER A 138 1.75 5.78 -5.28
C SER A 138 2.34 6.36 -6.55
N ASN A 139 3.35 5.68 -7.07
CA ASN A 139 3.99 5.97 -8.35
C ASN A 139 4.09 4.64 -9.10
N ILE A 140 3.46 4.53 -10.27
CA ILE A 140 3.32 3.28 -11.01
C ILE A 140 3.62 3.51 -12.49
N MET A 141 4.58 2.77 -13.03
CA MET A 141 4.91 2.68 -14.45
C MET A 141 4.52 1.28 -14.96
N LEU A 142 3.93 1.21 -16.16
CA LEU A 142 3.24 0.02 -16.66
C LEU A 142 3.74 -0.49 -18.01
N SER A 143 4.62 0.25 -18.68
CA SER A 143 5.17 -0.13 -19.97
C SER A 143 6.62 0.35 -20.08
N PRO A 144 7.56 -0.49 -20.58
CA PRO A 144 7.37 -1.85 -21.11
C PRO A 144 7.28 -2.94 -20.04
N PHE A 145 7.56 -2.60 -18.78
CA PHE A 145 7.48 -3.45 -17.60
C PHE A 145 6.62 -2.77 -16.54
N VAL A 146 6.22 -3.49 -15.50
CA VAL A 146 5.55 -2.90 -14.34
C VAL A 146 6.58 -2.58 -13.28
N ILE A 147 6.67 -1.33 -12.85
CA ILE A 147 7.36 -0.92 -11.63
C ILE A 147 6.43 0.00 -10.87
N GLY A 148 6.23 -0.25 -9.59
CA GLY A 148 5.46 0.66 -8.77
C GLY A 148 5.91 0.67 -7.33
N GLU A 149 5.47 1.72 -6.65
CA GLU A 149 5.60 1.83 -5.21
C GLU A 149 4.32 2.40 -4.61
N ILE A 150 3.97 1.93 -3.42
CA ILE A 150 2.89 2.46 -2.61
C ILE A 150 3.45 2.78 -1.24
N SER A 151 3.23 4.02 -0.82
CA SER A 151 3.70 4.57 0.44
C SER A 151 2.52 4.93 1.31
N LEU A 152 2.55 4.47 2.56
CA LEU A 152 1.59 4.84 3.60
C LEU A 152 2.27 5.76 4.61
N LYS A 153 1.70 6.95 4.83
CA LYS A 153 2.20 7.95 5.78
C LYS A 153 1.49 7.85 7.13
N GLY A 154 2.24 8.21 8.18
CA GLY A 154 1.79 8.31 9.56
C GLY A 154 2.35 7.17 10.42
N PRO A 155 2.18 7.25 11.75
CA PRO A 155 2.51 6.13 12.62
C PRO A 155 1.62 4.95 12.23
N THR A 156 2.20 3.99 11.53
CA THR A 156 1.46 2.93 10.86
C THR A 156 2.10 1.58 11.11
N LYS A 157 1.27 0.57 10.90
CA LYS A 157 1.59 -0.84 11.04
C LYS A 157 1.08 -1.54 9.79
N VAL A 158 1.98 -2.14 9.03
CA VAL A 158 1.68 -2.86 7.80
C VAL A 158 2.01 -4.33 8.01
N LYS A 159 1.04 -5.20 7.74
CA LYS A 159 1.21 -6.65 7.73
C LYS A 159 1.44 -7.11 6.29
N ILE A 160 2.49 -7.89 6.09
CA ILE A 160 2.80 -8.56 4.85
C ILE A 160 2.63 -10.05 5.09
N GLN A 161 1.56 -10.62 4.57
CA GLN A 161 1.26 -12.03 4.69
C GLN A 161 1.82 -12.78 3.49
N VAL A 162 2.51 -13.88 3.76
CA VAL A 162 3.03 -14.79 2.73
C VAL A 162 2.27 -16.10 2.85
N SER A 163 1.55 -16.49 1.80
CA SER A 163 0.74 -17.72 1.79
C SER A 163 0.95 -18.48 0.49
N GLY A 164 1.76 -19.54 0.55
CA GLY A 164 2.20 -20.24 -0.66
C GLY A 164 3.01 -19.29 -1.53
N ASP A 165 2.54 -19.08 -2.76
CA ASP A 165 3.18 -18.20 -3.74
C ASP A 165 2.45 -16.84 -3.89
N ALA A 166 1.55 -16.50 -2.96
CA ALA A 166 0.85 -15.21 -2.94
C ALA A 166 1.33 -14.34 -1.77
N ILE A 167 1.49 -13.05 -2.04
CA ILE A 167 1.78 -12.03 -1.03
C ILE A 167 0.57 -11.12 -0.88
N LYS A 168 0.23 -10.78 0.37
CA LYS A 168 -0.81 -9.81 0.69
C LYS A 168 -0.26 -8.72 1.59
N VAL A 169 -0.41 -7.47 1.17
CA VAL A 169 0.00 -6.27 1.92
C VAL A 169 -1.25 -5.61 2.49
N LEU A 170 -1.33 -5.55 3.81
CA LEU A 170 -2.46 -5.03 4.56
C LEU A 170 -2.01 -3.98 5.54
N LYS A 171 -2.88 -3.01 5.83
CA LYS A 171 -2.73 -2.25 7.07
C LYS A 171 -3.21 -3.12 8.23
N ASP A 172 -2.44 -3.13 9.31
CA ASP A 172 -2.86 -3.73 10.55
C ASP A 172 -3.46 -2.65 11.46
N ASP A 173 -4.79 -2.70 11.60
CA ASP A 173 -5.57 -1.79 12.46
C ASP A 173 -5.60 -2.23 13.92
N THR A 174 -4.66 -3.07 14.38
CA THR A 174 -4.42 -3.22 15.82
C THR A 174 -4.02 -1.87 16.38
N LYS A 175 -5.04 -1.14 16.88
CA LYS A 175 -4.89 0.01 17.75
C LYS A 175 -3.87 -0.39 18.82
N SER A 176 -2.67 0.18 18.73
CA SER A 176 -1.73 0.20 19.83
C SER A 176 -2.45 0.88 21.01
N GLY A 177 -2.91 0.06 21.96
CA GLY A 177 -3.90 0.47 22.96
C GLY A 177 -4.23 -0.62 23.96
N SER A 178 -3.22 -1.03 24.75
CA SER A 178 -3.36 -1.50 26.13
C SER A 178 -4.43 -2.57 26.48
N GLU A 179 -4.14 -3.85 26.26
CA GLU A 179 -4.75 -4.96 27.04
C GLU A 179 -3.72 -6.04 27.48
N GLU A 180 -2.44 -5.69 27.67
CA GLU A 180 -1.43 -6.59 28.27
C GLU A 180 -0.95 -6.16 29.67
N LYS A 181 -1.78 -5.43 30.43
CA LYS A 181 -1.54 -5.17 31.86
C LYS A 181 -2.79 -5.39 32.69
N LYS A 182 -3.21 -6.64 32.84
CA LYS A 182 -3.95 -7.16 34.00
C LYS A 182 -4.19 -8.65 33.82
N LEU A 183 -3.21 -9.48 34.17
CA LEU A 183 -3.46 -10.89 34.56
C LEU A 183 -2.34 -11.52 35.39
N ILE A 184 -1.37 -10.72 35.87
CA ILE A 184 -0.34 -11.18 36.81
C ILE A 184 -0.42 -10.34 38.09
N ASN A 185 -1.54 -10.44 38.83
CA ASN A 185 -1.55 -10.02 40.24
C ASN A 185 -2.67 -10.67 41.09
N GLU A 186 -3.09 -11.90 40.76
CA GLU A 186 -4.01 -12.66 41.61
C GLU A 186 -3.43 -13.98 42.14
N SER A 187 -2.10 -14.12 42.17
CA SER A 187 -1.42 -15.31 42.71
C SER A 187 -0.71 -15.08 44.06
N THR A 188 -1.03 -14.05 44.83
CA THR A 188 -0.36 -13.85 46.14
C THR A 188 -1.24 -13.30 47.28
N ALA A 189 -2.56 -13.26 47.13
CA ALA A 189 -3.45 -12.77 48.20
C ALA A 189 -4.54 -13.79 48.59
N ARG A 190 -4.16 -15.06 48.75
CA ARG A 190 -4.92 -16.06 49.52
C ARG A 190 -3.97 -17.01 50.23
N ASN A 191 -3.28 -16.47 51.23
CA ASN A 191 -2.70 -17.21 52.34
C ASN A 191 -2.37 -16.19 53.43
N GLN A 192 -3.41 -15.79 54.17
CA GLN A 192 -3.37 -15.35 55.56
C GLN A 192 -4.80 -15.26 56.09
#